data_AF-A0A495YUF4-F1
#
_entry.id   AF-A0A495YUF4-F1
#
_cell.length_a   1.000
_cell.length_b   1.000
_cell.length_c   1.000
_cell.angle_alpha   90.00
_cell.angle_beta   90.00
_cell.angle_gamma   90.00
#
_symmetry.space_group_name_H-M   'P 1'
#
loop_
_entity.id
_entity.type
_entity.pdbx_description
1 polymer ?
#
loop_
_entity_poly.entity_id
_entity_poly.type
_entity_poly.pdbx_seq_one_letter_code
_entity_poly.pdbx_strand_id
1 'polypeptide(L)'
;MLSIVGQWPREVRRYAETHDITFPLLTDKEREVIRSYGVYHWLGLDAYNIARPATFVIDKDLIIRFMYIGSHQFDLPKHEEIVAALKGLQDSNN
;
A
#
# COMPACT_ATOMS: atom_id res chain seq x y z
N MET A 1 -5.17 -9.17 2.91
CA MET A 1 -4.53 -7.85 2.83
C MET A 1 -3.02 -8.04 2.95
N LEU A 2 -2.21 -7.24 2.27
CA LEU A 2 -0.75 -7.26 2.35
C LEU A 2 -0.29 -5.81 2.46
N SER A 3 0.67 -5.51 3.34
CA SER A 3 1.24 -4.17 3.46
C SER A 3 2.74 -4.19 3.21
N ILE A 4 3.26 -3.11 2.62
CA ILE A 4 4.69 -2.92 2.34
C ILE A 4 5.11 -1.60 2.95
N VAL A 5 6.18 -1.61 3.76
CA VAL A 5 6.66 -0.42 4.47
C VAL A 5 8.18 -0.29 4.41
N GLY A 6 8.69 0.94 4.42
CA GLY A 6 10.13 1.22 4.33
C GLY A 6 10.90 1.14 5.67
N GLN A 7 10.28 0.67 6.75
CA GLN A 7 10.86 0.58 8.09
C GLN A 7 11.66 -0.71 8.33
N TRP A 8 12.41 -0.76 9.42
CA TRP A 8 13.22 -1.92 9.76
C TRP A 8 12.36 -3.12 10.20
N PRO A 9 12.73 -4.36 9.83
CA PRO A 9 11.96 -5.56 10.19
C PRO A 9 11.64 -5.68 11.69
N ARG A 10 12.58 -5.28 12.56
CA ARG A 10 12.37 -5.31 14.02
C ARG A 10 11.26 -4.37 14.48
N GLU A 11 11.18 -3.17 13.89
CA GLU A 11 10.17 -2.16 14.23
C GLU A 11 8.79 -2.60 13.74
N VAL A 12 8.74 -3.10 12.51
CA VAL A 12 7.51 -3.60 11.89
C VAL A 12 6.96 -4.82 12.64
N ARG A 13 7.83 -5.75 13.04
CA ARG A 13 7.43 -6.90 13.87
C ARG A 13 6.84 -6.45 15.20
N ARG A 14 7.53 -5.57 15.92
CA ARG A 14 7.04 -5.04 17.20
C ARG A 14 5.70 -4.33 17.04
N TYR A 15 5.54 -3.55 15.96
CA TYR A 15 4.29 -2.87 15.66
C TYR A 15 3.14 -3.85 15.40
N ALA A 16 3.39 -4.91 14.62
CA ALA A 16 2.42 -5.96 14.34
C ALA A 16 1.96 -6.68 15.61
N GLU A 17 2.90 -7.06 16.47
CA GLU A 17 2.63 -7.73 17.75
C GLU A 17 1.85 -6.83 18.71
N THR A 18 2.14 -5.53 18.74
CA THR A 18 1.48 -4.58 19.66
C THR A 18 0.02 -4.29 19.26
N HIS A 19 -0.31 -4.40 17.98
CA HIS A 19 -1.63 -4.04 17.44
C HIS A 19 -2.42 -5.26 16.92
N ASP A 20 -2.01 -6.48 17.29
CA ASP A 20 -2.65 -7.73 16.86
C ASP A 20 -2.90 -7.82 15.34
N ILE A 21 -1.93 -7.37 14.54
CA ILE A 21 -2.05 -7.36 13.08
C ILE A 21 -1.95 -8.79 12.54
N THR A 22 -3.05 -9.25 11.94
CA THR A 22 -3.18 -10.64 11.44
C THR A 22 -2.82 -10.82 9.98
N PHE A 23 -2.48 -9.74 9.27
CA PHE A 23 -2.09 -9.77 7.87
C PHE A 23 -0.59 -9.52 7.69
N PRO A 24 0.04 -10.03 6.61
CA PRO A 24 1.48 -9.88 6.43
C PRO A 24 1.90 -8.41 6.25
N LEU A 25 2.93 -8.01 7.00
CA LEU A 25 3.65 -6.75 6.84
C LEU A 25 5.04 -7.01 6.27
N LEU A 26 5.31 -6.56 5.05
CA LEU A 26 6.60 -6.70 4.37
C LEU A 26 7.42 -5.44 4.54
N THR A 27 8.74 -5.60 4.67
CA THR A 27 9.68 -4.49 4.78
C THR A 27 10.44 -4.29 3.48
N ASP A 28 10.28 -3.13 2.87
CA ASP A 28 11.01 -2.66 1.69
C ASP A 28 11.98 -1.54 2.07
N LYS A 29 12.99 -1.90 2.87
CA LYS A 29 13.97 -0.94 3.40
C LYS A 29 14.74 -0.23 2.29
N GLU A 30 14.97 -0.87 1.16
CA GLU A 30 15.71 -0.24 0.05
C GLU A 30 14.81 0.61 -0.84
N ARG A 31 13.48 0.57 -0.61
CA ARG A 31 12.43 1.21 -1.40
C ARG A 31 12.40 0.69 -2.85
N GLU A 32 12.81 -0.55 -3.09
CA GLU A 32 12.81 -1.14 -4.43
C GLU A 32 11.39 -1.35 -4.94
N VAL A 33 10.52 -1.91 -4.11
CA VAL A 33 9.11 -2.17 -4.45
C VAL A 33 8.31 -0.86 -4.47
N ILE A 34 8.55 0.01 -3.49
CA ILE A 34 7.94 1.34 -3.42
C ILE A 34 8.29 2.15 -4.68
N ARG A 35 9.52 2.06 -5.19
CA ARG A 35 9.91 2.67 -6.47
C ARG A 35 9.28 1.97 -7.67
N SER A 36 9.26 0.63 -7.71
CA SER A 36 8.72 -0.10 -8.86
C SER A 36 7.22 0.10 -9.06
N TYR A 37 6.47 0.34 -7.98
CA TYR A 37 5.06 0.72 -8.02
C TYR A 37 4.82 2.22 -8.29
N GLY A 38 5.87 3.02 -8.51
CA GLY A 38 5.75 4.44 -8.84
C GLY A 38 5.24 5.32 -7.70
N VAL A 39 5.21 4.81 -6.47
CA VAL A 39 4.70 5.53 -5.28
C VAL A 39 5.79 6.27 -4.51
N TYR A 40 7.02 6.20 -5.01
CA TYR A 40 8.16 6.97 -4.51
C TYR A 40 8.21 8.36 -5.14
N HIS A 41 8.10 9.41 -4.33
CA HIS A 41 8.26 10.79 -4.79
C HIS A 41 9.62 11.36 -4.42
N TRP A 42 10.39 11.77 -5.44
CA TRP A 42 11.73 12.38 -5.29
C TRP A 42 11.72 13.91 -5.46
N LEU A 43 10.71 14.51 -6.10
CA LEU A 43 10.77 15.91 -6.57
C LEU A 43 9.72 16.80 -5.88
N GLY A 44 10.19 17.58 -4.91
CA GLY A 44 9.52 18.75 -4.34
C GLY A 44 10.56 19.63 -3.65
N LEU A 45 10.56 20.93 -3.94
CA LEU A 45 11.53 21.92 -3.44
C LEU A 45 11.56 22.07 -1.91
N ASP A 46 10.63 21.42 -1.20
CA ASP A 46 10.64 21.25 0.24
C ASP A 46 10.79 19.76 0.55
N ALA A 47 12.02 19.36 0.84
CA ALA A 47 12.44 17.98 1.00
C ALA A 47 11.65 17.25 2.10
N TYR A 48 10.84 16.27 1.71
CA TYR A 48 10.51 15.16 2.60
C TYR A 48 10.40 13.85 1.79
N ASN A 49 11.42 13.00 1.95
CA ASN A 49 11.53 11.61 1.45
C ASN A 49 10.47 10.69 2.09
N ILE A 50 9.18 10.95 1.88
CA ILE A 50 8.09 10.18 2.45
C ILE A 50 7.44 9.35 1.35
N ALA A 51 7.37 8.03 1.55
CA ALA A 51 6.56 7.16 0.71
C ALA A 51 5.09 7.61 0.83
N ARG A 52 4.46 7.96 -0.30
CA ARG A 52 3.05 8.37 -0.29
C ARG A 52 2.20 7.14 0.04
N PRO A 53 1.16 7.29 0.88
CA PRO A 53 0.24 6.19 1.11
C PRO A 53 -0.42 5.81 -0.22
N ALA A 54 -0.41 4.51 -0.51
CA ALA A 54 -0.95 3.98 -1.74
C ALA A 54 -1.71 2.68 -1.46
N THR A 55 -2.74 2.42 -2.26
CA THR A 55 -3.56 1.22 -2.17
C THR A 55 -3.79 0.68 -3.57
N PHE A 56 -3.55 -0.61 -3.72
CA PHE A 56 -3.73 -1.33 -4.97
C PHE A 56 -4.65 -2.52 -4.70
N VAL A 57 -5.63 -2.74 -5.60
CA VAL A 57 -6.37 -4.00 -5.68
C VAL A 57 -5.88 -4.72 -6.92
N ILE A 58 -5.33 -5.91 -6.72
CA ILE A 58 -4.76 -6.75 -7.76
C ILE A 58 -5.61 -8.03 -7.81
N ASP A 59 -6.01 -8.44 -9.01
CA ASP A 59 -6.77 -9.68 -9.21
C ASP A 59 -5.87 -10.92 -9.31
N LYS A 60 -6.47 -12.08 -9.58
CA LYS A 60 -5.75 -13.37 -9.70
C LYS A 60 -4.86 -13.45 -10.94
N ASP A 61 -5.12 -12.64 -11.96
CA ASP A 61 -4.32 -12.55 -13.18
C ASP A 61 -3.17 -11.54 -13.04
N LEU A 62 -2.94 -11.04 -11.81
CA LEU A 62 -1.93 -10.04 -11.47
C LEU A 62 -2.15 -8.68 -12.13
N ILE A 63 -3.41 -8.37 -12.47
CA ILE A 63 -3.78 -7.08 -13.07
C ILE A 63 -4.24 -6.12 -11.97
N ILE A 64 -3.75 -4.89 -12.01
CA ILE A 64 -4.21 -3.81 -11.13
C ILE A 64 -5.61 -3.38 -11.59
N ARG A 65 -6.59 -3.54 -10.72
CA ARG A 65 -8.01 -3.24 -10.98
C ARG A 65 -8.48 -1.98 -10.27
N PHE A 66 -7.76 -1.59 -9.23
CA PHE A 66 -7.91 -0.30 -8.57
C PHE A 66 -6.54 0.17 -8.09
N MET A 67 -6.28 1.46 -8.24
CA MET A 67 -5.07 2.12 -7.77
C MET A 67 -5.45 3.47 -7.18
N TYR A 68 -4.92 3.74 -5.99
CA TYR A 68 -4.99 5.04 -5.35
C TYR A 68 -3.62 5.42 -4.81
N ILE A 69 -3.19 6.65 -5.09
CA ILE A 69 -1.92 7.22 -4.60
C ILE A 69 -2.22 8.57 -3.96
N GLY A 70 -2.21 8.61 -2.63
CA GLY A 70 -2.59 9.79 -1.86
C GLY A 70 -1.55 10.91 -1.97
N SER A 71 -1.97 12.15 -2.09
CA SER A 71 -1.16 13.39 -2.19
C SER A 71 -0.36 13.76 -0.95
N HIS A 72 -0.74 13.27 0.22
CA HIS A 72 -0.05 13.51 1.49
C HIS A 72 -0.25 12.31 2.44
N GLN A 73 0.43 12.29 3.59
CA GLN A 73 0.43 11.16 4.53
C GLN A 73 -0.95 10.76 5.10
N PHE A 74 -1.93 11.66 5.07
CA PHE A 74 -3.30 11.43 5.52
C PHE A 74 -4.30 11.27 4.38
N ASP A 75 -3.83 11.35 3.14
CA ASP A 75 -4.68 11.18 1.96
C ASP A 75 -4.82 9.69 1.66
N LEU A 76 -5.93 9.12 2.10
CA LEU A 76 -6.24 7.70 1.98
C LEU A 76 -7.49 7.51 1.12
N PRO A 77 -7.57 6.41 0.35
CA PRO A 77 -8.80 6.07 -0.36
C PRO A 77 -9.94 5.86 0.63
N LYS A 78 -11.18 6.13 0.21
CA LYS A 78 -12.34 5.79 1.04
C LYS A 78 -12.51 4.27 1.07
N HIS A 79 -12.99 3.77 2.20
CA HIS A 79 -13.19 2.33 2.36
C HIS A 79 -14.22 1.78 1.36
N GLU A 80 -15.26 2.57 1.05
CA GLU A 80 -16.30 2.20 0.09
C GLU A 80 -15.73 1.98 -1.32
N GLU A 81 -14.73 2.76 -1.73
CA GLU A 81 -14.09 2.63 -3.05
C GLU A 81 -13.33 1.30 -3.18
N ILE A 82 -12.58 0.93 -2.13
CA ILE A 82 -11.85 -0.34 -2.09
C ILE A 82 -12.83 -1.52 -2.09
N VAL A 83 -13.88 -1.46 -1.26
CA VAL A 83 -14.87 -2.54 -1.16
C VAL A 83 -15.64 -2.69 -2.48
N ALA A 84 -15.98 -1.60 -3.15
CA ALA A 84 -16.63 -1.64 -4.45
C ALA A 84 -15.74 -2.30 -5.51
N ALA A 85 -14.45 -1.95 -5.56
CA ALA A 85 -13.48 -2.59 -6.45
C ALA A 85 -13.36 -4.09 -6.18
N LEU A 86 -13.31 -4.51 -4.92
CA LEU A 86 -13.25 -5.94 -4.55
C LEU A 86 -14.52 -6.70 -4.97
N LYS A 87 -15.70 -6.13 -4.76
CA LYS A 87 -16.97 -6.75 -5.18
C LYS A 87 -17.04 -6.94 -6.70
N GLY A 88 -16.63 -5.91 -7.46
CA GLY A 88 -16.58 -6.01 -8.93
C GLY A 88 -15.70 -7.17 -9.43
N LEU A 89 -14.64 -7.53 -8.70
CA LEU A 89 -13.81 -8.69 -9.03
C LEU A 89 -14.42 -10.03 -8.63
N GLN A 90 -15.23 -10.06 -7.58
CA GLN A 90 -15.93 -11.28 -7.20
C GLN A 90 -17.01 -11.62 -8.23
N ASP A 91 -17.74 -10.60 -8.70
CA ASP A 91 -18.82 -10.76 -9.66
C ASP A 91 -18.32 -11.13 -11.07
N SER A 92 -17.11 -10.70 -11.46
CA SER A 92 -16.51 -11.06 -12.75
C SER A 92 -15.92 -12.48 -12.80
N ASN A 93 -15.71 -13.10 -11.64
CA ASN A 93 -15.12 -14.43 -11.50
C ASN A 93 -16.18 -15.53 -11.26
N ASN A 94 -17.46 -15.18 -11.33
CA ASN A 94 -18.62 -16.03 -11.08
C ASN A 94 -19.48 -16.13 -12.35
#